data_AF-A0A831UKD4-F1
#
_entry.id   AF-A0A831UKD4-F1
#
_cell.length_a   1.000
_cell.length_b   1.000
_cell.length_c   1.000
_cell.angle_alpha   90.00
_cell.angle_beta   90.00
_cell.angle_gamma   90.00
#
_symmetry.space_group_name_H-M   'P 1'
#
loop_
_entity.id
_entity.type
_entity.pdbx_description
1 polymer ?
#
loop_
_entity_poly.entity_id
_entity_poly.type
_entity_poly.pdbx_seq_one_letter_code
_entity_poly.pdbx_strand_id
1 'polypeptide(L)'
;VRSAFELSTEQRNAIRDAIRRLGQGDPEASFNRDRDLLCGIKLEAGGWALEWSFAAYVDDLLDEFDEALREESEAQGSDKEEQA
;
A
#
# COMPACT_ATOMS: atom_id res chain seq x y z
N VAL A 1 -15.30 3.78 3.59
CA VAL A 1 -14.26 2.94 2.95
C VAL A 1 -14.50 2.93 1.44
N ARG A 2 -13.49 3.28 0.67
CA ARG A 2 -13.47 3.21 -0.79
C ARG A 2 -12.46 2.18 -1.24
N SER A 3 -12.77 1.43 -2.29
CA SER A 3 -11.85 0.42 -2.85
C SER A 3 -11.85 0.49 -4.38
N ALA A 4 -10.68 0.28 -4.98
CA ALA A 4 -10.52 0.11 -6.43
C ALA A 4 -11.31 -1.08 -6.98
N PHE A 5 -11.60 -2.06 -6.13
CA PHE A 5 -12.25 -3.32 -6.46
C PHE A 5 -13.49 -3.57 -5.60
N GLU A 6 -14.33 -4.50 -6.06
CA GLU A 6 -15.50 -4.95 -5.30
C GLU A 6 -15.04 -5.69 -4.04
N LEU A 7 -15.41 -5.19 -2.86
CA LEU A 7 -15.17 -5.91 -1.60
C LEU A 7 -16.26 -6.95 -1.38
N SER A 8 -15.87 -8.19 -1.10
CA SER A 8 -16.79 -9.26 -0.70
C SER A 8 -17.43 -8.96 0.64
N THR A 9 -18.56 -9.61 0.95
CA THR A 9 -19.22 -9.47 2.26
C THR A 9 -18.30 -9.83 3.41
N GLU A 10 -17.47 -10.87 3.25
CA GLU A 10 -16.50 -11.30 4.24
C GLU A 10 -15.42 -10.22 4.49
N GLN A 11 -14.89 -9.62 3.41
CA GLN A 11 -13.92 -8.52 3.52
C GLN A 11 -14.52 -7.29 4.20
N ARG A 12 -15.77 -6.92 3.84
CA ARG A 12 -16.48 -5.81 4.47
C ARG A 12 -16.70 -6.06 5.97
N ASN A 13 -17.03 -7.29 6.35
CA ASN A 13 -17.18 -7.69 7.75
C ASN A 13 -15.86 -7.60 8.51
N ALA A 14 -14.78 -8.16 7.95
CA ALA A 14 -13.46 -8.11 8.56
C ALA A 14 -12.97 -6.67 8.77
N ILE A 15 -13.15 -5.79 7.78
CA ILE A 15 -12.81 -4.37 7.88
C ILE A 15 -13.65 -3.69 8.97
N ARG A 16 -14.95 -3.93 9.01
CA ARG A 16 -15.83 -3.37 10.04
C ARG A 16 -15.43 -3.82 11.45
N ASP A 17 -15.12 -5.09 11.63
CA ASP A 17 -14.68 -5.62 12.92
C ASP A 17 -13.31 -5.07 13.33
N ALA A 18 -12.39 -4.88 12.39
CA ALA A 18 -11.12 -4.20 12.65
C ALA A 18 -11.33 -2.74 13.10
N ILE A 19 -12.19 -1.98 12.42
CA ILE A 19 -12.51 -0.60 12.81
C ILE A 19 -13.16 -0.57 14.20
N ARG A 20 -14.10 -1.48 14.49
CA ARG A 20 -14.73 -1.61 15.82
C ARG A 20 -13.73 -1.91 16.93
N ARG A 21 -12.67 -2.69 16.64
CA ARG A 21 -11.60 -2.97 17.62
C ARG A 21 -10.68 -1.77 17.87
N LEU A 22 -10.47 -0.94 16.85
CA LEU A 22 -9.59 0.24 16.92
C LEU A 22 -10.29 1.48 17.49
N GLY A 23 -11.62 1.58 17.34
CA GLY A 23 -12.43 2.67 17.88
C GLY A 23 -13.28 2.29 19.09
N GLN A 24 -13.94 3.27 19.70
CA GLN A 24 -15.01 3.04 20.67
C GLN A 24 -16.38 3.28 19.99
N GLY A 25 -16.91 2.28 19.28
CA GLY A 25 -18.26 2.37 18.71
C GLY A 25 -18.55 1.41 17.55
N ASP A 26 -19.81 1.40 17.10
CA ASP A 26 -20.22 0.75 15.85
C ASP A 26 -20.30 1.82 14.75
N PRO A 27 -19.25 2.01 13.94
CA PRO A 27 -19.27 3.01 12.90
C PRO A 27 -20.25 2.56 11.81
N GLU A 28 -21.10 3.49 11.35
CA GLU A 28 -21.82 3.37 10.09
C GLU A 28 -20.81 3.36 8.93
N ALA A 29 -20.13 2.24 8.75
CA ALA A 29 -19.11 2.08 7.73
C ALA A 29 -19.79 1.87 6.36
N SER A 30 -19.77 2.92 5.53
CA SER A 30 -20.16 2.82 4.12
C SER A 30 -19.01 2.27 3.27
N PHE A 31 -19.31 1.36 2.36
CA PHE A 31 -18.35 0.73 1.47
C PHE A 31 -18.71 1.01 0.01
N ASN A 32 -17.88 1.79 -0.68
CA ASN A 32 -18.09 2.19 -2.07
C ASN A 32 -16.93 1.71 -2.96
N ARG A 33 -17.25 1.35 -4.20
CA ARG A 33 -16.23 1.07 -5.22
C ARG A 33 -15.90 2.36 -5.95
N ASP A 34 -14.62 2.68 -6.04
CA ASP A 34 -14.09 3.87 -6.68
C ASP A 34 -13.01 3.42 -7.66
N ARG A 35 -13.32 3.41 -8.97
CA ARG A 35 -12.41 2.87 -10.00
C ARG A 35 -11.24 3.80 -10.30
N ASP A 36 -11.31 5.04 -9.84
CA ASP A 36 -10.27 6.04 -10.04
C ASP A 36 -9.17 5.91 -8.97
N LEU A 37 -9.41 5.10 -7.92
CA LEU A 37 -8.38 4.66 -6.98
C LEU A 37 -7.41 3.69 -7.69
N LEU A 38 -6.13 4.07 -7.79
CA LEU A 38 -5.07 3.20 -8.28
C LEU A 38 -4.87 2.02 -7.32
N CYS A 39 -5.52 0.89 -7.62
CA CYS A 39 -5.34 -0.41 -6.96
C CYS A 39 -5.25 -0.35 -5.42
N GLY A 40 -6.17 0.32 -4.73
CA GLY A 40 -6.05 0.55 -3.29
C GLY A 40 -7.36 0.52 -2.50
N ILE A 41 -7.23 0.61 -1.18
CA ILE A 41 -8.32 0.84 -0.22
C ILE A 41 -8.06 2.17 0.50
N LYS A 42 -9.06 3.05 0.49
CA LYS A 42 -9.08 4.31 1.23
C LYS A 42 -10.09 4.24 2.36
N LEU A 43 -9.64 4.54 3.58
CA LEU A 43 -10.49 4.64 4.76
C LEU A 43 -10.54 6.10 5.21
N GLU A 44 -11.74 6.60 5.45
CA GLU A 44 -11.95 7.97 5.91
C GLU A 44 -12.83 7.94 7.15
N ALA A 45 -12.38 8.58 8.22
CA ALA A 45 -13.10 8.66 9.49
C ALA A 45 -12.73 9.96 10.23
N GLY A 46 -13.74 10.71 10.69
CA GLY A 46 -13.52 11.87 11.59
C GLY A 46 -12.58 12.95 11.05
N GLY A 47 -12.53 13.15 9.72
CA GLY A 47 -11.62 14.10 9.06
C GLY A 47 -10.23 13.56 8.75
N TRP A 48 -9.93 12.31 9.12
CA TRP A 48 -8.69 11.61 8.80
C TRP A 48 -8.89 10.65 7.65
N ALA A 49 -7.89 10.55 6.78
CA ALA A 49 -7.85 9.59 5.69
C ALA A 49 -6.61 8.71 5.81
N LEU A 50 -6.82 7.40 5.70
CA LEU A 50 -5.77 6.39 5.55
C LEU A 50 -5.90 5.78 4.15
N GLU A 51 -4.86 5.91 3.35
CA GLU A 51 -4.80 5.32 2.02
C GLU A 51 -3.74 4.22 1.99
N TRP A 52 -4.14 3.03 1.55
CA TRP A 52 -3.21 1.99 1.15
C TRP A 52 -3.44 1.68 -0.32
N SER A 53 -2.50 2.08 -1.16
CA SER A 53 -2.49 1.77 -2.58
C SER A 53 -1.46 0.67 -2.83
N PHE A 54 -1.87 -0.41 -3.50
CA PHE A 54 -0.96 -1.47 -3.94
C PHE A 54 0.07 -0.92 -4.94
N ALA A 55 -0.28 0.13 -5.69
CA ALA A 55 0.64 0.85 -6.55
C ALA A 55 1.80 1.45 -5.76
N ALA A 56 1.52 2.15 -4.65
CA ALA A 56 2.57 2.73 -3.81
C ALA A 56 3.50 1.65 -3.22
N TYR A 57 2.94 0.51 -2.80
CA TYR A 57 3.76 -0.60 -2.33
C TYR A 57 4.63 -1.22 -3.45
N VAL A 58 4.10 -1.32 -4.67
CA VAL A 58 4.86 -1.82 -5.82
C VAL A 58 5.92 -0.80 -6.27
N ASP A 59 5.61 0.48 -6.26
CA ASP A 59 6.55 1.56 -6.56
C ASP A 59 7.68 1.58 -5.53
N ASP A 60 7.37 1.56 -4.23
CA ASP A 60 8.36 1.49 -3.15
C ASP A 60 9.25 0.23 -3.29
N LEU A 61 8.67 -0.91 -3.65
CA LEU A 61 9.40 -2.16 -3.85
C LEU A 61 10.31 -2.12 -5.10
N LEU A 62 9.84 -1.50 -6.18
CA LEU A 62 10.64 -1.34 -7.40
C LEU A 62 11.80 -0.38 -7.17
N ASP A 63 11.58 0.70 -6.42
CA ASP A 63 12.63 1.65 -6.04
C ASP A 63 13.70 0.96 -5.16
N GLU A 64 13.30 0.14 -4.19
CA GLU A 64 14.22 -0.65 -3.36
C GLU A 64 15.03 -1.65 -4.20
N PHE A 65 14.41 -2.28 -5.19
CA PHE A 65 15.07 -3.23 -6.08
C PHE A 65 16.07 -2.55 -7.04
N ASP A 66 15.70 -1.40 -7.60
CA ASP A 66 16.57 -0.59 -8.46
C ASP A 66 17.80 -0.09 -7.69
N GLU A 67 17.63 0.33 -6.44
CA GLU A 67 18.74 0.75 -5.59
C GLU A 67 19.69 -0.41 -5.29
N ALA A 68 19.17 -1.57 -4.91
CA ALA A 68 19.98 -2.76 -4.68
C ALA A 68 20.80 -3.18 -5.92
N LEU A 69 20.23 -3.02 -7.12
CA LEU A 69 20.94 -3.29 -8.38
C LEU A 69 22.05 -2.26 -8.69
N ARG A 70 21.85 -0.99 -8.32
CA ARG A 70 22.88 0.05 -8.46
C ARG A 70 24.05 -0.19 -7.52
N GLU A 71 23.77 -0.50 -6.25
CA GLU A 71 24.79 -0.81 -5.25
C GLU A 71 25.69 -1.98 -5.69
N GLU A 72 25.10 -3.05 -6.23
CA GLU A 72 25.84 -4.20 -6.78
C GLU A 72 26.68 -3.82 -8.02
N SER A 73 26.18 -2.95 -8.88
CA SER A 73 26.89 -2.50 -10.09
C SER A 73 28.09 -1.60 -9.75
N GLU A 74 27.96 -0.76 -8.72
CA GLU A 74 29.03 0.12 -8.24
C GLU A 74 30.10 -0.66 -7.45
N ALA A 75 29.69 -1.68 -6.68
CA ALA A 75 30.61 -2.57 -5.99
C ALA A 75 31.52 -3.36 -6.95
N GLN A 76 31.02 -3.75 -8.13
CA GLN A 76 31.81 -4.49 -9.14
C GLN A 76 32.69 -3.59 -10.03
N GLY A 77 32.53 -2.27 -9.97
CA GLY A 77 33.34 -1.30 -10.73
C GLY A 77 34.72 -1.05 -10.13
N SER A 78 34.89 -1.26 -8.81
CA SER A 78 36.13 -0.87 -8.10
C SER A 78 37.22 -1.95 -8.08
N ASP A 79 36.94 -3.17 -8.57
CA ASP A 79 37.91 -4.29 -8.57
C ASP A 79 38.76 -4.38 -9.86
N LYS A 80 38.50 -3.54 -10.88
CA LYS A 80 39.20 -3.63 -12.18
C LYS A 80 40.35 -2.63 -12.38
N GLU A 81 40.61 -1.72 -11.44
CA GLU A 81 41.62 -0.66 -11.63
C GLU A 81 42.99 -0.92 -10.98
N GLU A 82 43.19 -2.03 -10.25
CA GLU A 82 44.49 -2.36 -9.61
C GLU A 82 45.28 -3.48 -10.33
N GLN A 83 44.98 -3.79 -11.60
CA GLN A 83 45.75 -4.78 -12.39
C GLN A 83 46.00 -4.38 -13.86
N ALA A 84 46.18 -3.08 -14.14
CA ALA A 84 46.63 -2.58 -15.45
C ALA A 84 48.08 -2.10 -15.42
#